data_AF-A0A160KS94-F1
#
_entry.id   AF-A0A160KS94-F1
#
_cell.length_a   1.000
_cell.length_b   1.000
_cell.length_c   1.000
_cell.angle_alpha   90.00
_cell.angle_beta   90.00
_cell.angle_gamma   90.00
#
_symmetry.space_group_name_H-M   'P 1'
#
loop_
_entity.id
_entity.type
_entity.pdbx_description
1 polymer ?
#
loop_
_entity_poly.entity_id
_entity_poly.type
_entity_poly.pdbx_seq_one_letter_code
_entity_poly.pdbx_strand_id
1 'polypeptide(L)'
;MPLPPSRRLAAITLTCLLASGGATVVAPLATALPAATASSASSASSASSAFEPGSSSRPAAASDGSTLSGAQTYYNALVPGEYLLPGESLASSNGAFTFEMQYDGNAVIYDAARRPVWSTLTQGIGSILRVQDDGNVVLSADSGAPVWSTGTDGNPGATLLLDGDGRLVVHRTDSSIAWSSRDTRPAVQDTLVSGQALRSEQQLTSSDGRSRASMQRDGNFVVYTDGSPRWSSGTSGSGNRLEMQTDGNAVIYSPSGGARWQSGTSGESGARMVMQNDGNLVIYAASGRPVWSSVTPPAPVIRDVLAGGAELQRGQQLTSNDGGSRAAMQTDGNVVVYSGGSVRWTAGTQGQGVRLVMQTDGNAVVYSASGRAVWQSGTSGNGGARMVMQNDGNLVIYSASGRALWSSYSPPAPPAPTFSDTLYGGNRLTADQRLRSSDGRSEAAMQGDGNFVVYSNGGVRWTAGTSGGGNRLEMQADGNAVIYSPSGRALWQSGTGNNPGSRMVMQNDGNLVIYSSQGRALWQSNQPAPAPAPGPGRPGNPGDAVNCSDFSSQPAAQEWFDRYYPYYGDIADLDRDGDRMACEAN
;
A
#
# COMPACT_ATOMS: atom_id res chain seq x y z
N MET A 1 40.94 -9.47 42.23
CA MET A 1 41.69 -9.70 40.98
C MET A 1 41.15 -8.76 39.91
N PRO A 2 42.02 -8.10 39.13
CA PRO A 2 41.68 -6.94 38.30
C PRO A 2 41.26 -7.32 36.87
N LEU A 3 40.43 -6.44 36.29
CA LEU A 3 40.12 -6.38 34.85
C LEU A 3 41.32 -5.79 34.07
N PRO A 4 41.63 -6.26 32.84
CA PRO A 4 42.49 -5.57 31.90
C PRO A 4 41.71 -4.78 30.82
N PRO A 5 42.40 -3.86 30.10
CA PRO A 5 41.79 -2.67 29.52
C PRO A 5 41.58 -2.70 28.00
N SER A 6 40.80 -1.71 27.57
CA SER A 6 40.47 -1.24 26.21
C SER A 6 41.67 -1.04 25.28
N ARG A 7 41.49 -1.41 23.98
CA ARG A 7 42.40 -1.04 22.88
C ARG A 7 41.67 -0.26 21.77
N ARG A 8 42.30 0.85 21.36
CA ARG A 8 42.05 1.66 20.16
C ARG A 8 42.72 1.03 18.94
N LEU A 9 42.17 1.24 17.74
CA LEU A 9 42.80 1.07 16.40
C LEU A 9 42.23 2.21 15.52
N ALA A 10 42.97 3.25 15.12
CA ALA A 10 44.09 3.36 14.16
C ALA A 10 43.63 3.39 12.70
N ALA A 11 43.73 4.57 12.07
CA ALA A 11 43.51 4.86 10.66
C ALA A 11 44.80 4.65 9.85
N ILE A 12 44.67 4.17 8.61
CA ILE A 12 45.76 4.11 7.61
C ILE A 12 45.20 4.50 6.24
N THR A 13 45.80 5.56 5.67
CA THR A 13 45.73 6.00 4.27
C THR A 13 46.77 5.26 3.41
N LEU A 14 46.49 5.01 2.12
CA LEU A 14 47.54 4.76 1.13
C LEU A 14 47.17 5.22 -0.29
N THR A 15 48.15 5.83 -0.94
CA THR A 15 48.16 6.56 -2.22
C THR A 15 48.63 5.68 -3.39
N CYS A 16 48.28 6.09 -4.61
CA CYS A 16 48.58 5.49 -5.92
C CYS A 16 50.06 5.19 -6.26
N LEU A 17 50.28 4.23 -7.18
CA LEU A 17 51.43 4.19 -8.09
C LEU A 17 51.04 3.65 -9.49
N LEU A 18 51.50 4.34 -10.53
CA LEU A 18 51.38 4.00 -11.97
C LEU A 18 52.43 2.95 -12.39
N ALA A 19 52.07 2.06 -13.31
CA ALA A 19 53.01 1.41 -14.21
C ALA A 19 52.34 1.04 -15.55
N SER A 20 53.02 1.39 -16.64
CA SER A 20 52.68 1.28 -18.05
C SER A 20 52.91 -0.12 -18.64
N GLY A 21 52.16 -0.47 -19.69
CA GLY A 21 52.50 -1.53 -20.65
C GLY A 21 51.32 -1.93 -21.52
N GLY A 22 51.36 -1.59 -22.82
CA GLY A 22 50.31 -1.91 -23.79
C GLY A 22 50.52 -3.23 -24.53
N ALA A 23 49.45 -3.77 -25.10
CA ALA A 23 49.40 -4.41 -26.42
C ALA A 23 47.94 -4.75 -26.79
N THR A 24 47.63 -4.52 -28.07
CA THR A 24 46.41 -4.77 -28.84
C THR A 24 45.90 -6.21 -28.80
N VAL A 25 44.58 -6.45 -28.99
CA VAL A 25 43.97 -7.44 -29.91
C VAL A 25 42.42 -7.30 -29.98
N VAL A 26 41.93 -6.94 -31.17
CA VAL A 26 40.78 -7.46 -31.96
C VAL A 26 39.37 -7.55 -31.35
N ALA A 27 38.43 -6.80 -31.96
CA ALA A 27 36.98 -6.94 -31.87
C ALA A 27 36.44 -8.04 -32.82
N PRO A 28 35.31 -8.72 -32.53
CA PRO A 28 34.66 -9.58 -33.50
C PRO A 28 33.63 -8.81 -34.35
N LEU A 29 33.65 -9.13 -35.65
CA LEU A 29 32.76 -8.65 -36.71
C LEU A 29 31.30 -9.09 -36.50
N ALA A 30 30.38 -8.19 -36.85
CA ALA A 30 28.99 -8.48 -37.15
C ALA A 30 28.85 -9.05 -38.57
N THR A 31 28.14 -10.17 -38.72
CA THR A 31 27.72 -10.73 -40.00
C THR A 31 26.34 -10.21 -40.40
N ALA A 32 26.22 -9.73 -41.63
CA ALA A 32 25.01 -9.21 -42.27
C ALA A 32 24.40 -10.20 -43.29
N LEU A 33 23.15 -9.90 -43.68
CA LEU A 33 22.40 -10.17 -44.95
C LEU A 33 21.14 -11.06 -44.84
N PRO A 34 20.14 -10.94 -45.75
CA PRO A 34 19.92 -9.98 -46.85
C PRO A 34 18.51 -9.33 -46.93
N ALA A 35 18.36 -8.46 -47.93
CA ALA A 35 17.27 -7.54 -48.25
C ALA A 35 15.99 -8.14 -48.86
N ALA A 36 14.89 -7.38 -48.80
CA ALA A 36 13.81 -7.42 -49.81
C ALA A 36 13.04 -6.08 -49.92
N THR A 37 13.11 -5.52 -51.14
CA THR A 37 12.11 -4.74 -51.91
C THR A 37 11.55 -3.39 -51.43
N ALA A 38 11.78 -2.38 -52.26
CA ALA A 38 11.19 -1.06 -52.25
C ALA A 38 9.79 -1.03 -52.89
N SER A 39 8.93 -0.11 -52.41
CA SER A 39 7.79 0.43 -53.15
C SER A 39 7.55 1.91 -52.78
N SER A 40 7.75 2.75 -53.79
CA SER A 40 7.11 4.06 -54.12
C SER A 40 6.97 5.18 -53.07
N ALA A 41 7.51 6.32 -53.47
CA ALA A 41 7.43 7.64 -52.88
C ALA A 41 6.02 8.22 -52.77
N SER A 42 5.81 9.05 -51.74
CA SER A 42 5.05 10.30 -51.90
C SER A 42 5.75 11.40 -51.08
N SER A 43 6.14 12.43 -51.82
CA SER A 43 6.79 13.65 -51.39
C SER A 43 5.84 14.54 -50.58
N ALA A 44 6.28 14.97 -49.39
CA ALA A 44 5.75 16.16 -48.74
C ALA A 44 6.95 16.99 -48.27
N SER A 45 7.02 18.18 -48.85
CA SER A 45 7.99 19.24 -48.69
C SER A 45 8.19 19.65 -47.23
N SER A 46 9.47 19.72 -46.84
CA SER A 46 9.96 20.50 -45.72
C SER A 46 9.61 21.98 -45.92
N ALA A 47 8.67 22.50 -45.13
CA ALA A 47 8.46 23.94 -45.01
C ALA A 47 9.14 24.45 -43.75
N SER A 48 10.14 25.31 -43.98
CA SER A 48 10.95 26.03 -43.01
C SER A 48 10.10 26.88 -42.07
N SER A 49 10.32 26.77 -40.77
CA SER A 49 9.81 27.68 -39.73
C SER A 49 10.61 29.00 -39.79
N ALA A 50 10.12 29.97 -40.56
CA ALA A 50 10.71 31.30 -40.60
C ALA A 50 10.14 32.18 -39.46
N PHE A 51 11.04 32.81 -38.73
CA PHE A 51 10.80 33.85 -37.72
C PHE A 51 10.49 35.17 -38.46
N GLU A 52 9.34 35.80 -38.22
CA GLU A 52 9.06 37.17 -38.70
C GLU A 52 9.05 38.14 -37.51
N PRO A 53 10.05 39.05 -37.39
CA PRO A 53 9.99 40.16 -36.45
C PRO A 53 9.38 41.40 -37.12
N GLY A 54 8.29 41.90 -36.55
CA GLY A 54 7.67 43.18 -36.91
C GLY A 54 7.94 44.27 -35.86
N SER A 55 8.25 45.46 -36.36
CA SER A 55 8.82 46.63 -35.68
C SER A 55 7.93 47.34 -34.64
N SER A 56 8.60 47.95 -33.65
CA SER A 56 8.07 48.81 -32.59
C SER A 56 7.12 49.94 -33.04
N SER A 57 6.01 50.13 -32.31
CA SER A 57 5.62 51.47 -31.80
C SER A 57 4.49 51.37 -30.76
N ARG A 58 4.72 51.97 -29.59
CA ARG A 58 3.69 52.27 -28.58
C ARG A 58 2.97 53.57 -28.96
N PRO A 59 1.75 53.82 -28.45
CA PRO A 59 1.53 55.10 -27.77
C PRO A 59 0.83 54.99 -26.41
N ALA A 60 0.97 56.07 -25.64
CA ALA A 60 0.55 56.24 -24.26
C ALA A 60 -0.94 56.66 -24.11
N ALA A 61 -1.51 56.34 -22.93
CA ALA A 61 -2.58 57.00 -22.16
C ALA A 61 -3.87 57.55 -22.83
N ALA A 62 -5.00 56.98 -22.38
CA ALA A 62 -6.33 57.54 -22.04
C ALA A 62 -7.05 58.56 -22.96
N SER A 63 -8.25 58.18 -23.44
CA SER A 63 -9.52 58.94 -23.27
C SER A 63 -10.73 58.20 -23.89
N ASP A 64 -11.82 58.09 -23.13
CA ASP A 64 -13.25 57.96 -23.46
C ASP A 64 -13.77 57.17 -24.69
N GLY A 65 -14.86 56.43 -24.46
CA GLY A 65 -15.92 56.20 -25.46
C GLY A 65 -16.09 54.75 -25.93
N SER A 66 -17.24 54.16 -25.59
CA SER A 66 -17.65 52.80 -25.89
C SER A 66 -17.84 52.49 -27.39
N THR A 67 -17.17 51.43 -27.88
CA THR A 67 -17.73 50.46 -28.85
C THR A 67 -16.94 49.14 -28.73
N LEU A 68 -17.65 48.03 -28.52
CA LEU A 68 -17.11 46.66 -28.46
C LEU A 68 -16.60 46.18 -29.83
N SER A 69 -15.65 45.23 -29.78
CA SER A 69 -15.09 44.43 -30.89
C SER A 69 -13.80 44.96 -31.53
N GLY A 70 -12.71 44.97 -30.76
CA GLY A 70 -11.35 45.04 -31.30
C GLY A 70 -10.79 43.63 -31.48
N ALA A 71 -10.63 43.19 -32.73
CA ALA A 71 -9.98 41.93 -33.07
C ALA A 71 -8.53 41.93 -32.57
N GLN A 72 -8.24 41.09 -31.56
CA GLN A 72 -6.88 40.91 -31.07
C GLN A 72 -6.02 40.23 -32.14
N THR A 73 -4.83 40.80 -32.37
CA THR A 73 -3.84 40.34 -33.35
C THR A 73 -3.23 39.02 -32.86
N TYR A 74 -3.47 37.93 -33.61
CA TYR A 74 -2.91 36.62 -33.29
C TYR A 74 -1.42 36.58 -33.59
N TYR A 75 -0.60 36.55 -32.53
CA TYR A 75 0.79 36.13 -32.63
C TYR A 75 0.88 34.63 -32.32
N ASN A 76 1.82 33.94 -32.94
CA ASN A 76 2.15 32.57 -32.54
C ASN A 76 3.22 32.53 -31.45
N ALA A 77 3.72 33.69 -31.00
CA ALA A 77 4.81 33.77 -30.03
C ALA A 77 4.67 34.95 -29.07
N LEU A 78 5.35 34.85 -27.93
CA LEU A 78 5.66 35.94 -27.01
C LEU A 78 7.18 36.07 -26.87
N VAL A 79 7.68 37.30 -26.86
CA VAL A 79 9.11 37.60 -26.61
C VAL A 79 9.33 38.10 -25.17
N PRO A 80 10.58 38.18 -24.68
CA PRO A 80 10.85 38.69 -23.33
C PRO A 80 10.19 40.04 -23.06
N GLY A 81 9.54 40.16 -21.91
CA GLY A 81 8.78 41.34 -21.49
C GLY A 81 7.30 41.33 -21.91
N GLU A 82 6.90 40.47 -22.86
CA GLU A 82 5.51 40.31 -23.26
C GLU A 82 4.73 39.40 -22.32
N TYR A 83 3.41 39.53 -22.38
CA TYR A 83 2.49 38.85 -21.47
C TYR A 83 1.13 38.63 -22.13
N LEU A 84 0.35 37.70 -21.57
CA LEU A 84 -1.06 37.50 -21.85
C LEU A 84 -1.87 37.80 -20.58
N LEU A 85 -2.87 38.66 -20.75
CA LEU A 85 -3.94 38.88 -19.79
C LEU A 85 -5.10 37.90 -20.00
N PRO A 86 -6.02 37.78 -19.05
CA PRO A 86 -7.18 36.93 -19.21
C PRO A 86 -8.04 37.34 -20.43
N GLY A 87 -8.40 36.35 -21.25
CA GLY A 87 -9.06 36.52 -22.53
C GLY A 87 -8.12 36.65 -23.74
N GLU A 88 -6.82 36.84 -23.52
CA GLU A 88 -5.83 36.94 -24.60
C GLU A 88 -5.30 35.57 -25.02
N SER A 89 -4.88 35.45 -26.29
CA SER A 89 -4.47 34.17 -26.83
C SER A 89 -3.40 34.28 -27.93
N LEU A 90 -2.68 33.18 -28.12
CA LEU A 90 -1.83 32.92 -29.26
C LEU A 90 -2.52 31.92 -30.18
N ALA A 91 -2.33 32.04 -31.49
CA ALA A 91 -2.74 31.02 -32.45
C ALA A 91 -1.52 30.37 -33.09
N SER A 92 -1.58 29.07 -33.33
CA SER A 92 -0.53 28.39 -34.08
C SER A 92 -0.47 28.94 -35.51
N SER A 93 0.69 28.87 -36.16
CA SER A 93 0.88 29.43 -37.51
C SER A 93 -0.05 28.82 -38.58
N ASN A 94 -0.54 27.60 -38.34
CA ASN A 94 -1.52 26.92 -39.19
C ASN A 94 -2.99 27.13 -38.74
N GLY A 95 -3.23 27.90 -37.68
CA GLY A 95 -4.57 28.18 -37.13
C GLY A 95 -5.26 26.98 -36.47
N ALA A 96 -4.59 25.83 -36.35
CA ALA A 96 -5.19 24.60 -35.81
C ALA A 96 -5.27 24.55 -34.28
N PHE A 97 -4.52 25.41 -33.59
CA PHE A 97 -4.46 25.45 -32.13
C PHE A 97 -4.48 26.88 -31.61
N THR A 98 -5.03 27.04 -30.41
CA THR A 98 -5.06 28.32 -29.69
C THR A 98 -4.55 28.12 -28.27
N PHE A 99 -3.58 28.90 -27.82
CA PHE A 99 -3.17 28.96 -26.43
C PHE A 99 -3.78 30.19 -25.78
N GLU A 100 -4.67 30.01 -24.82
CA GLU A 100 -5.48 31.07 -24.23
C GLU A 100 -5.21 31.17 -22.74
N MET A 101 -4.95 32.40 -22.27
CA MET A 101 -5.03 32.73 -20.85
C MET A 101 -6.48 33.02 -20.52
N GLN A 102 -7.14 32.17 -19.75
CA GLN A 102 -8.58 32.27 -19.52
C GLN A 102 -8.93 33.24 -18.39
N TYR A 103 -10.17 33.76 -18.42
CA TYR A 103 -10.75 34.58 -17.34
C TYR A 103 -10.84 33.86 -16.00
N ASP A 104 -10.82 32.53 -15.99
CA ASP A 104 -10.78 31.76 -14.75
C ASP A 104 -9.36 31.63 -14.18
N GLY A 105 -8.35 32.24 -14.81
CA GLY A 105 -6.96 32.22 -14.34
C GLY A 105 -6.13 31.05 -14.86
N ASN A 106 -6.66 30.24 -15.77
CA ASN A 106 -5.95 29.09 -16.33
C ASN A 106 -5.44 29.34 -17.74
N ALA A 107 -4.20 28.95 -18.04
CA ALA A 107 -3.70 28.96 -19.41
C ALA A 107 -3.82 27.58 -20.07
N VAL A 108 -4.46 27.51 -21.24
CA VAL A 108 -4.91 26.26 -21.90
C VAL A 108 -4.62 26.28 -23.38
N ILE A 109 -4.17 25.14 -23.93
CA ILE A 109 -4.11 24.91 -25.37
C ILE A 109 -5.40 24.21 -25.80
N TYR A 110 -6.06 24.76 -26.81
CA TYR A 110 -7.23 24.22 -27.49
C TYR A 110 -6.87 23.75 -28.90
N ASP A 111 -7.52 22.68 -29.37
CA ASP A 111 -7.55 22.34 -30.79
C ASP A 111 -8.60 23.16 -31.57
N ALA A 112 -8.64 22.99 -32.89
CA ALA A 112 -9.58 23.69 -33.78
C ALA A 112 -11.07 23.46 -33.44
N ALA A 113 -11.40 22.37 -32.74
CA ALA A 113 -12.75 22.07 -32.26
C ALA A 113 -13.03 22.67 -30.87
N ARG A 114 -12.11 23.51 -30.35
CA ARG A 114 -12.11 24.07 -28.99
C ARG A 114 -12.09 23.01 -27.89
N ARG A 115 -11.48 21.84 -28.14
CA ARG A 115 -11.23 20.84 -27.10
C ARG A 115 -9.90 21.12 -26.42
N PRO A 116 -9.82 21.11 -25.08
CA PRO A 116 -8.58 21.35 -24.37
C PRO A 116 -7.64 20.16 -24.58
N VAL A 117 -6.40 20.43 -24.99
CA VAL A 117 -5.35 19.42 -25.23
C VAL A 117 -4.19 19.52 -24.24
N TRP A 118 -4.04 20.65 -23.55
CA TRP A 118 -3.08 20.86 -22.46
C TRP A 118 -3.51 22.05 -21.60
N SER A 119 -3.11 22.08 -20.32
CA SER A 119 -3.47 23.16 -19.38
C SER A 119 -2.42 23.33 -18.29
N THR A 120 -2.22 24.56 -17.82
CA THR A 120 -1.37 24.89 -16.65
C THR A 120 -1.98 24.45 -15.32
N LEU A 121 -3.31 24.27 -15.26
CA LEU A 121 -4.08 23.89 -14.06
C LEU A 121 -4.08 24.97 -12.96
N THR A 122 -4.06 26.24 -13.40
CA THR A 122 -3.98 27.42 -12.55
C THR A 122 -5.34 28.09 -12.30
N GLN A 123 -6.43 27.33 -12.53
CA GLN A 123 -7.81 27.83 -12.39
C GLN A 123 -8.07 28.40 -10.98
N GLY A 124 -8.49 29.65 -10.94
CA GLY A 124 -8.88 30.42 -9.78
C GLY A 124 -7.72 31.05 -9.01
N ILE A 125 -6.49 30.95 -9.50
CA ILE A 125 -5.30 31.54 -8.86
C ILE A 125 -4.42 32.32 -9.83
N GLY A 126 -4.44 32.00 -11.13
CA GLY A 126 -3.67 32.74 -12.13
C GLY A 126 -4.33 34.03 -12.60
N SER A 127 -3.53 34.95 -13.10
CA SER A 127 -3.98 36.25 -13.60
C SER A 127 -3.22 36.68 -14.86
N ILE A 128 -1.89 36.62 -14.84
CA ILE A 128 -1.05 37.08 -15.95
C ILE A 128 0.02 36.04 -16.27
N LEU A 129 0.16 35.68 -17.55
CA LEU A 129 1.28 34.88 -18.04
C LEU A 129 2.29 35.82 -18.69
N ARG A 130 3.56 35.75 -18.32
CA ARG A 130 4.62 36.65 -18.80
C ARG A 130 5.88 35.86 -19.17
N VAL A 131 6.50 36.24 -20.30
CA VAL A 131 7.87 35.84 -20.62
C VAL A 131 8.80 36.85 -19.94
N GLN A 132 9.62 36.38 -19.00
CA GLN A 132 10.54 37.22 -18.24
C GLN A 132 11.88 37.38 -18.97
N ASP A 133 12.63 38.44 -18.63
CA ASP A 133 13.90 38.76 -19.29
C ASP A 133 15.00 37.70 -19.08
N ASP A 134 14.86 36.88 -18.04
CA ASP A 134 15.75 35.77 -17.73
C ASP A 134 15.46 34.49 -18.55
N GLY A 135 14.43 34.52 -19.41
CA GLY A 135 14.01 33.38 -20.23
C GLY A 135 13.00 32.44 -19.59
N ASN A 136 12.52 32.74 -18.38
CA ASN A 136 11.45 31.98 -17.74
C ASN A 136 10.08 32.46 -18.23
N VAL A 137 9.13 31.53 -18.39
CA VAL A 137 7.72 31.88 -18.63
C VAL A 137 6.95 31.61 -17.36
N VAL A 138 6.35 32.64 -16.80
CA VAL A 138 5.74 32.60 -15.47
C VAL A 138 4.29 33.04 -15.56
N LEU A 139 3.39 32.24 -15.01
CA LEU A 139 2.01 32.61 -14.76
C LEU A 139 1.88 32.98 -13.28
N SER A 140 1.39 34.19 -13.01
CA SER A 140 1.34 34.80 -11.68
C SER A 140 -0.09 35.13 -11.27
N ALA A 141 -0.35 35.13 -9.97
CA ALA A 141 -1.60 35.60 -9.37
C ALA A 141 -1.70 37.14 -9.40
N ASP A 142 -2.87 37.69 -9.06
CA ASP A 142 -3.09 39.15 -8.94
C ASP A 142 -2.14 39.83 -7.94
N SER A 143 -1.68 39.08 -6.93
CA SER A 143 -0.69 39.55 -5.96
C SER A 143 0.73 39.68 -6.54
N GLY A 144 0.96 39.21 -7.77
CA GLY A 144 2.27 39.08 -8.40
C GLY A 144 3.03 37.81 -8.00
N ALA A 145 2.47 36.94 -7.16
CA ALA A 145 3.10 35.68 -6.78
C ALA A 145 3.08 34.69 -7.95
N PRO A 146 4.21 34.01 -8.27
CA PRO A 146 4.23 32.98 -9.31
C PRO A 146 3.40 31.76 -8.87
N VAL A 147 2.52 31.27 -9.74
CA VAL A 147 1.71 30.06 -9.50
C VAL A 147 2.01 28.94 -10.49
N TRP A 148 2.69 29.24 -11.61
CA TRP A 148 3.24 28.25 -12.55
C TRP A 148 4.44 28.88 -13.28
N SER A 149 5.45 28.09 -13.64
CA SER A 149 6.55 28.51 -14.50
C SER A 149 7.16 27.37 -15.32
N THR A 150 7.81 27.71 -16.44
CA THR A 150 8.53 26.71 -17.26
C THR A 150 9.84 26.22 -16.63
N GLY A 151 10.37 26.94 -15.63
CA GLY A 151 11.67 26.62 -15.02
C GLY A 151 12.84 26.80 -15.99
N THR A 152 12.71 27.78 -16.89
CA THR A 152 13.70 28.08 -17.94
C THR A 152 14.49 29.34 -17.66
N ASP A 153 14.60 29.74 -16.40
CA ASP A 153 15.46 30.85 -15.98
C ASP A 153 16.93 30.60 -16.36
N GLY A 154 17.67 31.69 -16.58
CA GLY A 154 19.06 31.65 -17.07
C GLY A 154 19.19 31.50 -18.58
N ASN A 155 18.11 31.64 -19.35
CA ASN A 155 18.10 31.63 -20.81
C ASN A 155 17.65 33.00 -21.38
N PRO A 156 18.37 34.10 -21.09
CA PRO A 156 17.92 35.43 -21.49
C PRO A 156 17.73 35.53 -23.01
N GLY A 157 16.64 36.18 -23.43
CA GLY A 157 16.26 36.23 -24.85
C GLY A 157 15.39 35.06 -25.32
N ALA A 158 15.03 34.12 -24.45
CA ALA A 158 14.14 33.02 -24.83
C ALA A 158 12.75 33.51 -25.25
N THR A 159 12.15 32.85 -26.23
CA THR A 159 10.81 33.15 -26.74
C THR A 159 9.86 31.99 -26.48
N LEU A 160 8.60 32.29 -26.18
CA LEU A 160 7.52 31.30 -26.07
C LEU A 160 6.82 31.20 -27.42
N LEU A 161 6.69 30.00 -27.99
CA LEU A 161 6.13 29.76 -29.32
C LEU A 161 5.05 28.67 -29.24
N LEU A 162 3.90 28.89 -29.90
CA LEU A 162 2.90 27.86 -30.19
C LEU A 162 3.14 27.29 -31.59
N ASP A 163 3.70 26.09 -31.64
CA ASP A 163 3.98 25.36 -32.89
C ASP A 163 2.69 24.97 -33.62
N GLY A 164 2.80 24.74 -34.93
CA GLY A 164 1.72 24.19 -35.77
C GLY A 164 1.18 22.84 -35.30
N ASP A 165 1.96 22.07 -34.55
CA ASP A 165 1.57 20.77 -34.02
C ASP A 165 0.91 20.85 -32.62
N GLY A 166 0.57 22.06 -32.16
CA GLY A 166 -0.14 22.27 -30.89
C GLY A 166 0.73 22.14 -29.65
N ARG A 167 2.05 22.32 -29.81
CA ARG A 167 3.02 22.32 -28.72
C ARG A 167 3.39 23.76 -28.39
N LEU A 168 3.38 24.09 -27.10
CA LEU A 168 3.90 25.36 -26.61
C LEU A 168 5.36 25.15 -26.19
N VAL A 169 6.27 26.01 -26.63
CA VAL A 169 7.71 25.76 -26.56
C VAL A 169 8.44 27.00 -26.13
N VAL A 170 9.39 26.87 -25.22
CA VAL A 170 10.37 27.92 -24.95
C VAL A 170 11.61 27.65 -25.80
N HIS A 171 11.91 28.52 -26.75
CA HIS A 171 13.12 28.46 -27.57
C HIS A 171 14.19 29.38 -26.99
N ARG A 172 15.42 28.86 -26.86
CA ARG A 172 16.59 29.68 -26.58
C ARG A 172 16.96 30.51 -27.82
N THR A 173 17.86 31.48 -27.66
CA THR A 173 18.35 32.34 -28.75
C THR A 173 19.10 31.56 -29.86
N ASP A 174 19.61 30.37 -29.55
CA ASP A 174 20.23 29.44 -30.53
C ASP A 174 19.20 28.52 -31.21
N SER A 175 17.91 28.80 -31.02
CA SER A 175 16.75 28.01 -31.47
C SER A 175 16.60 26.63 -30.81
N SER A 176 17.48 26.23 -29.90
CA SER A 176 17.31 24.99 -29.14
C SER A 176 16.10 25.09 -28.20
N ILE A 177 15.48 23.94 -27.91
CA ILE A 177 14.31 23.88 -27.03
C ILE A 177 14.78 23.89 -25.58
N ALA A 178 14.31 24.87 -24.81
CA ALA A 178 14.50 24.94 -23.36
C ALA A 178 13.43 24.16 -22.60
N TRP A 179 12.19 24.19 -23.08
CA TRP A 179 11.04 23.50 -22.50
C TRP A 179 9.95 23.31 -23.55
N SER A 180 9.11 22.30 -23.41
CA SER A 180 7.88 22.18 -24.20
C SER A 180 6.68 21.66 -23.40
N SER A 181 5.45 22.00 -23.81
CA SER A 181 4.21 21.53 -23.18
C SER A 181 3.97 20.03 -23.32
N ARG A 182 4.73 19.36 -24.18
CA ARG A 182 4.76 17.90 -24.30
C ARG A 182 5.83 17.27 -23.40
N ASP A 183 6.72 18.06 -22.81
CA ASP A 183 7.56 17.61 -21.72
C ASP A 183 6.63 17.43 -20.53
N THR A 184 6.49 16.20 -20.04
CA THR A 184 5.49 15.78 -19.04
C THR A 184 5.73 16.35 -17.63
N ARG A 185 6.33 17.53 -17.50
CA ARG A 185 6.61 18.18 -16.21
C ARG A 185 5.78 19.46 -16.08
N PRO A 186 4.69 19.45 -15.29
CA PRO A 186 4.06 20.67 -14.80
C PRO A 186 5.10 21.50 -14.04
N ALA A 187 4.96 22.82 -14.07
CA ALA A 187 5.74 23.75 -13.27
C ALA A 187 5.90 23.28 -11.83
N VAL A 188 7.10 23.47 -11.31
CA VAL A 188 7.45 23.07 -9.96
C VAL A 188 6.97 24.14 -8.97
N GLN A 189 5.70 24.08 -8.57
CA GLN A 189 5.23 24.84 -7.41
C GLN A 189 5.48 24.01 -6.16
N ASP A 190 6.57 24.27 -5.43
CA ASP A 190 6.88 23.53 -4.20
C ASP A 190 6.18 24.11 -2.96
N THR A 191 5.65 25.33 -3.06
CA THR A 191 5.17 26.08 -1.89
C THR A 191 3.71 26.53 -2.05
N LEU A 192 2.92 26.30 -1.00
CA LEU A 192 1.57 26.85 -0.80
C LEU A 192 1.63 27.86 0.35
N VAL A 193 1.42 29.15 0.05
CA VAL A 193 1.48 30.22 1.06
C VAL A 193 0.12 30.46 1.71
N SER A 194 0.14 31.13 2.85
CA SER A 194 -1.05 31.56 3.59
C SER A 194 -2.06 32.29 2.68
N GLY A 195 -3.33 31.90 2.76
CA GLY A 195 -4.43 32.34 1.90
C GLY A 195 -4.63 31.51 0.63
N GLN A 196 -3.71 30.61 0.27
CA GLN A 196 -3.85 29.78 -0.93
C GLN A 196 -4.51 28.42 -0.64
N ALA A 197 -5.08 27.83 -1.69
CA ALA A 197 -5.70 26.52 -1.63
C ALA A 197 -5.26 25.63 -2.80
N LEU A 198 -5.14 24.34 -2.54
CA LEU A 198 -5.10 23.29 -3.57
C LEU A 198 -6.50 22.68 -3.68
N ARG A 199 -7.08 22.78 -4.85
CA ARG A 199 -8.31 22.10 -5.23
C ARG A 199 -7.99 20.70 -5.74
N SER A 200 -9.04 19.91 -5.93
CA SER A 200 -8.97 18.60 -6.58
C SER A 200 -8.09 18.65 -7.84
N GLU A 201 -7.21 17.65 -7.96
CA GLU A 201 -6.21 17.42 -9.00
C GLU A 201 -5.02 18.40 -9.04
N GLN A 202 -4.99 19.40 -8.14
CA GLN A 202 -3.82 20.28 -7.98
C GLN A 202 -2.77 19.66 -7.06
N GLN A 203 -1.52 20.09 -7.22
CA GLN A 203 -0.40 19.56 -6.45
C GLN A 203 0.71 20.58 -6.23
N LEU A 204 1.46 20.38 -5.15
CA LEU A 204 2.81 20.91 -5.01
C LEU A 204 3.81 19.90 -5.56
N THR A 205 4.90 20.36 -6.16
CA THR A 205 6.00 19.51 -6.66
C THR A 205 7.31 20.07 -6.10
N SER A 206 8.18 19.23 -5.55
CA SER A 206 9.48 19.65 -5.02
C SER A 206 10.37 20.19 -6.14
N SER A 207 11.30 21.10 -5.81
CA SER A 207 12.21 21.76 -6.77
C SER A 207 12.94 20.80 -7.73
N ASP A 208 13.23 19.57 -7.29
CA ASP A 208 13.88 18.53 -8.11
C ASP A 208 12.92 17.65 -8.94
N GLY A 209 11.62 17.88 -8.82
CA GLY A 209 10.55 17.15 -9.51
C GLY A 209 10.26 15.75 -8.98
N ARG A 210 10.97 15.29 -7.94
CA ARG A 210 10.89 13.89 -7.46
C ARG A 210 9.77 13.67 -6.46
N SER A 211 9.45 14.68 -5.67
CA SER A 211 8.40 14.62 -4.66
C SER A 211 7.23 15.53 -5.04
N ARG A 212 6.02 15.14 -4.65
CA ARG A 212 4.82 15.96 -4.89
C ARG A 212 3.76 15.75 -3.81
N ALA A 213 3.01 16.78 -3.45
CA ALA A 213 1.87 16.70 -2.56
C ALA A 213 0.59 17.04 -3.34
N SER A 214 -0.27 16.06 -3.57
CA SER A 214 -1.41 16.17 -4.49
C SER A 214 -2.74 16.06 -3.75
N MET A 215 -3.64 17.02 -4.02
CA MET A 215 -5.04 16.96 -3.62
C MET A 215 -5.78 16.18 -4.69
N GLN A 216 -6.13 14.93 -4.43
CA GLN A 216 -6.63 14.02 -5.46
C GLN A 216 -8.13 14.18 -5.71
N ARG A 217 -8.58 13.64 -6.85
CA ARG A 217 -9.98 13.62 -7.25
C ARG A 217 -10.90 12.92 -6.27
N ASP A 218 -10.40 11.89 -5.59
CA ASP A 218 -11.13 11.12 -4.58
C ASP A 218 -11.27 11.87 -3.24
N GLY A 219 -10.66 13.05 -3.12
CA GLY A 219 -10.70 13.88 -1.92
C GLY A 219 -9.60 13.60 -0.90
N ASN A 220 -8.62 12.78 -1.26
CA ASN A 220 -7.46 12.50 -0.43
C ASN A 220 -6.29 13.45 -0.76
N PHE A 221 -5.59 13.95 0.25
CA PHE A 221 -4.37 14.73 0.06
C PHE A 221 -3.16 13.85 0.37
N VAL A 222 -2.29 13.63 -0.61
CA VAL A 222 -1.24 12.59 -0.55
C VAL A 222 0.11 13.14 -0.99
N VAL A 223 1.13 12.89 -0.19
CA VAL A 223 2.53 13.16 -0.51
C VAL A 223 3.13 11.93 -1.20
N TYR A 224 3.82 12.14 -2.31
CA TYR A 224 4.53 11.15 -3.09
C TYR A 224 6.01 11.50 -3.18
N THR A 225 6.86 10.48 -3.25
CA THR A 225 8.27 10.58 -3.63
C THR A 225 8.58 9.49 -4.64
N ASP A 226 9.16 9.86 -5.78
CA ASP A 226 9.41 8.98 -6.92
C ASP A 226 8.16 8.16 -7.31
N GLY A 227 7.00 8.82 -7.29
CA GLY A 227 5.71 8.20 -7.61
C GLY A 227 5.11 7.31 -6.51
N SER A 228 5.81 7.09 -5.39
CA SER A 228 5.32 6.25 -4.28
C SER A 228 4.73 7.12 -3.16
N PRO A 229 3.52 6.82 -2.65
CA PRO A 229 2.92 7.59 -1.57
C PRO A 229 3.71 7.42 -0.26
N ARG A 230 3.96 8.52 0.45
CA ARG A 230 4.73 8.58 1.71
C ARG A 230 3.88 9.01 2.91
N TRP A 231 2.86 9.81 2.66
CA TRP A 231 1.93 10.30 3.68
C TRP A 231 0.57 10.60 3.03
N SER A 232 -0.51 10.50 3.79
CA SER A 232 -1.86 10.84 3.35
C SER A 232 -2.66 11.43 4.49
N SER A 233 -3.53 12.39 4.18
CA SER A 233 -4.51 12.95 5.12
C SER A 233 -5.59 11.95 5.55
N GLY A 234 -5.78 10.86 4.80
CA GLY A 234 -6.86 9.89 5.03
C GLY A 234 -8.26 10.45 4.74
N THR A 235 -8.34 11.62 4.11
CA THR A 235 -9.62 12.25 3.74
C THR A 235 -10.19 11.61 2.50
N SER A 236 -11.52 11.62 2.37
CA SER A 236 -12.24 11.12 1.20
C SER A 236 -13.42 12.04 0.87
N GLY A 237 -13.91 11.95 -0.36
CA GLY A 237 -15.03 12.74 -0.86
C GLY A 237 -14.60 13.71 -1.96
N SER A 238 -15.23 13.60 -3.14
CA SER A 238 -14.91 14.42 -4.30
C SER A 238 -15.07 15.91 -4.02
N GLY A 239 -14.15 16.73 -4.54
CA GLY A 239 -14.21 18.18 -4.42
C GLY A 239 -13.70 18.74 -3.09
N ASN A 240 -13.06 17.92 -2.27
CA ASN A 240 -12.29 18.43 -1.14
C ASN A 240 -11.20 19.40 -1.64
N ARG A 241 -10.88 20.41 -0.83
CA ARG A 241 -9.76 21.34 -1.07
C ARG A 241 -8.89 21.44 0.17
N LEU A 242 -7.58 21.52 0.01
CA LEU A 242 -6.65 21.91 1.05
C LEU A 242 -6.47 23.42 1.02
N GLU A 243 -6.52 24.08 2.17
CA GLU A 243 -6.35 25.52 2.29
C GLU A 243 -5.30 25.81 3.37
N MET A 244 -4.25 26.56 3.01
CA MET A 244 -3.30 27.12 3.96
C MET A 244 -3.86 28.44 4.45
N GLN A 245 -4.46 28.47 5.63
CA GLN A 245 -5.24 29.61 6.10
C GLN A 245 -4.36 30.79 6.56
N THR A 246 -4.97 31.97 6.66
CA THR A 246 -4.32 33.23 7.11
C THR A 246 -3.89 33.21 8.57
N ASP A 247 -4.53 32.37 9.38
CA ASP A 247 -4.20 32.12 10.78
C ASP A 247 -3.03 31.13 10.97
N GLY A 248 -2.50 30.58 9.87
CA GLY A 248 -1.38 29.64 9.90
C GLY A 248 -1.76 28.17 9.96
N ASN A 249 -3.05 27.80 9.97
CA ASN A 249 -3.49 26.41 9.94
C ASN A 249 -3.65 25.90 8.50
N ALA A 250 -3.20 24.69 8.20
CA ALA A 250 -3.58 23.99 6.98
C ALA A 250 -4.82 23.12 7.24
N VAL A 251 -5.89 23.29 6.46
CA VAL A 251 -7.17 22.62 6.65
C VAL A 251 -7.69 22.05 5.34
N ILE A 252 -8.16 20.80 5.35
CA ILE A 252 -8.90 20.22 4.23
C ILE A 252 -10.39 20.40 4.48
N TYR A 253 -11.08 21.05 3.55
CA TYR A 253 -12.52 21.29 3.59
C TYR A 253 -13.28 20.41 2.60
N SER A 254 -14.46 19.98 2.99
CA SER A 254 -15.46 19.46 2.06
C SER A 254 -16.02 20.57 1.16
N PRO A 255 -16.69 20.23 0.04
CA PRO A 255 -17.38 21.23 -0.80
C PRO A 255 -18.40 22.08 -0.02
N SER A 256 -19.02 21.50 1.00
CA SER A 256 -19.97 22.19 1.90
C SER A 256 -19.31 23.05 2.99
N GLY A 257 -17.97 23.14 3.01
CA GLY A 257 -17.23 23.94 4.00
C GLY A 257 -16.95 23.24 5.34
N GLY A 258 -17.28 21.95 5.48
CA GLY A 258 -16.96 21.18 6.68
C GLY A 258 -15.49 20.78 6.71
N ALA A 259 -14.79 21.06 7.81
CA ALA A 259 -13.40 20.63 7.99
C ALA A 259 -13.31 19.09 8.07
N ARG A 260 -12.43 18.50 7.29
CA ARG A 260 -12.17 17.05 7.20
C ARG A 260 -10.84 16.65 7.84
N TRP A 261 -9.86 17.53 7.80
CA TRP A 261 -8.55 17.36 8.40
C TRP A 261 -7.93 18.73 8.69
N GLN A 262 -7.07 18.82 9.71
CA GLN A 262 -6.30 20.03 9.98
C GLN A 262 -4.91 19.70 10.55
N SER A 263 -3.95 20.59 10.30
CA SER A 263 -2.55 20.46 10.76
C SER A 263 -2.36 20.82 12.24
N GLY A 264 -3.26 21.62 12.83
CA GLY A 264 -3.15 22.05 14.22
C GLY A 264 -2.16 23.19 14.45
N THR A 265 -1.82 23.97 13.42
CA THR A 265 -0.85 25.08 13.47
C THR A 265 -1.52 26.46 13.53
N SER A 266 -2.76 26.54 14.02
CA SER A 266 -3.45 27.82 14.18
C SER A 266 -2.70 28.75 15.14
N GLY A 267 -2.66 30.04 14.80
CA GLY A 267 -1.89 31.06 15.52
C GLY A 267 -0.52 31.35 14.89
N GLU A 268 -0.05 30.54 13.95
CA GLU A 268 1.19 30.76 13.20
C GLU A 268 0.94 31.63 11.95
N SER A 269 0.41 32.83 12.13
CA SER A 269 0.02 33.71 11.01
C SER A 269 1.17 33.94 10.01
N GLY A 270 0.85 33.87 8.72
CA GLY A 270 1.84 33.95 7.64
C GLY A 270 2.64 32.66 7.41
N ALA A 271 2.22 31.52 8.00
CA ALA A 271 2.84 30.23 7.73
C ALA A 271 2.67 29.80 6.26
N ARG A 272 3.64 29.02 5.78
CA ARG A 272 3.64 28.45 4.42
C ARG A 272 3.92 26.95 4.48
N MET A 273 3.31 26.20 3.57
CA MET A 273 3.54 24.78 3.38
C MET A 273 4.50 24.57 2.20
N VAL A 274 5.54 23.75 2.38
CA VAL A 274 6.62 23.54 1.40
C VAL A 274 6.86 22.06 1.19
N MET A 275 6.81 21.60 -0.06
CA MET A 275 7.16 20.27 -0.52
C MET A 275 8.66 20.19 -0.79
N GLN A 276 9.39 19.55 0.10
CA GLN A 276 10.84 19.46 0.03
C GLN A 276 11.31 18.31 -0.88
N ASN A 277 12.54 18.42 -1.40
CA ASN A 277 13.15 17.42 -2.27
C ASN A 277 13.29 16.04 -1.59
N ASP A 278 13.42 16.01 -0.26
CA ASP A 278 13.55 14.78 0.53
C ASP A 278 12.23 14.01 0.73
N GLY A 279 11.12 14.53 0.19
CA GLY A 279 9.79 13.93 0.36
C GLY A 279 9.05 14.38 1.62
N ASN A 280 9.59 15.35 2.35
CA ASN A 280 8.92 15.95 3.49
C ASN A 280 8.08 17.17 3.08
N LEU A 281 6.81 17.18 3.47
CA LEU A 281 5.94 18.35 3.35
C LEU A 281 5.92 19.07 4.70
N VAL A 282 6.43 20.29 4.76
CA VAL A 282 6.64 21.02 6.03
C VAL A 282 5.84 22.31 6.03
N ILE A 283 5.17 22.62 7.14
CA ILE A 283 4.63 23.95 7.40
C ILE A 283 5.67 24.71 8.22
N TYR A 284 6.10 25.85 7.68
CA TYR A 284 7.00 26.78 8.32
C TYR A 284 6.22 28.01 8.80
N ALA A 285 6.42 28.41 10.05
CA ALA A 285 6.00 29.73 10.52
C ALA A 285 6.66 30.84 9.69
N ALA A 286 6.13 32.06 9.76
CA ALA A 286 6.72 33.23 9.10
C ALA A 286 8.20 33.46 9.47
N SER A 287 8.60 33.07 10.70
CA SER A 287 9.98 33.12 11.18
C SER A 287 10.93 32.09 10.53
N GLY A 288 10.41 31.15 9.74
CA GLY A 288 11.17 30.04 9.16
C GLY A 288 11.32 28.82 10.09
N ARG A 289 10.72 28.84 11.29
CA ARG A 289 10.68 27.67 12.18
C ARG A 289 9.67 26.63 11.67
N PRO A 290 10.03 25.33 11.58
CA PRO A 290 9.05 24.30 11.24
C PRO A 290 8.05 24.12 12.40
N VAL A 291 6.76 24.11 12.08
CA VAL A 291 5.65 23.99 13.04
C VAL A 291 4.82 22.72 12.85
N TRP A 292 4.86 22.15 11.65
CA TRP A 292 4.26 20.87 11.32
C TRP A 292 5.04 20.23 10.18
N SER A 293 4.99 18.91 10.09
CA SER A 293 5.62 18.16 9.02
C SER A 293 4.83 16.89 8.73
N SER A 294 4.75 16.50 7.46
CA SER A 294 4.19 15.21 7.04
C SER A 294 5.08 14.04 7.45
N VAL A 295 6.31 14.32 7.88
CA VAL A 295 7.16 13.38 8.60
C VAL A 295 6.63 13.31 10.04
N THR A 296 5.71 12.38 10.25
CA THR A 296 5.71 11.56 11.48
C THR A 296 7.16 11.08 11.66
N PRO A 297 7.78 11.21 12.87
CA PRO A 297 9.22 11.01 13.10
C PRO A 297 9.72 9.88 12.22
N PRO A 298 10.84 10.09 11.49
CA PRO A 298 11.22 9.27 10.36
C PRO A 298 10.90 7.84 10.75
N ALA A 299 9.94 7.24 10.03
CA ALA A 299 9.76 5.81 10.14
C ALA A 299 11.18 5.26 10.12
N PRO A 300 11.62 4.52 11.17
CA PRO A 300 12.97 4.01 11.19
C PRO A 300 13.23 3.47 9.80
N VAL A 301 14.37 3.82 9.20
CA VAL A 301 14.76 3.22 7.93
C VAL A 301 14.87 1.74 8.23
N ILE A 302 13.75 1.04 8.12
CA ILE A 302 13.69 -0.38 8.05
C ILE A 302 13.97 -0.65 6.57
N ARG A 303 15.24 -0.41 6.20
CA ARG A 303 15.83 -0.92 4.98
C ARG A 303 15.58 -2.41 5.05
N ASP A 304 14.80 -2.88 4.09
CA ASP A 304 14.43 -4.26 3.83
C ASP A 304 13.88 -5.10 4.99
N VAL A 305 14.18 -4.88 6.27
CA VAL A 305 14.09 -5.88 7.35
C VAL A 305 13.25 -5.43 8.55
N LEU A 306 11.98 -5.82 8.63
CA LEU A 306 11.17 -5.66 9.84
C LEU A 306 11.56 -6.72 10.89
N ALA A 307 12.29 -6.31 11.94
CA ALA A 307 12.72 -7.18 13.02
C ALA A 307 11.58 -7.55 13.98
N GLY A 308 11.71 -8.67 14.69
CA GLY A 308 10.76 -9.05 15.75
C GLY A 308 10.62 -7.96 16.82
N GLY A 309 9.38 -7.59 17.12
CA GLY A 309 8.98 -6.47 17.97
C GLY A 309 8.70 -5.16 17.22
N ALA A 310 9.03 -5.06 15.92
CA ALA A 310 8.80 -3.86 15.12
C ALA A 310 7.46 -3.90 14.35
N GLU A 311 6.99 -2.73 13.95
CA GLU A 311 5.73 -2.60 13.20
C GLU A 311 5.83 -1.58 12.06
N LEU A 312 4.92 -1.73 11.08
CA LEU A 312 4.57 -0.73 10.09
C LEU A 312 3.14 -0.26 10.36
N GLN A 313 2.95 1.04 10.53
CA GLN A 313 1.65 1.68 10.57
C GLN A 313 1.18 2.03 9.15
N ARG A 314 -0.10 2.39 8.99
CA ARG A 314 -0.62 2.90 7.71
C ARG A 314 0.27 4.00 7.13
N GLY A 315 0.54 3.89 5.83
CA GLY A 315 1.46 4.76 5.09
C GLY A 315 2.93 4.35 5.17
N GLN A 316 3.31 3.40 6.03
CA GLN A 316 4.69 2.95 6.17
C GLN A 316 5.00 1.73 5.29
N GLN A 317 6.28 1.54 4.95
CA GLN A 317 6.71 0.47 4.05
C GLN A 317 8.12 -0.04 4.36
N LEU A 318 8.40 -1.27 3.97
CA LEU A 318 9.75 -1.78 3.70
C LEU A 318 10.11 -1.52 2.25
N THR A 319 11.37 -1.23 1.97
CA THR A 319 11.89 -1.06 0.61
C THR A 319 13.12 -1.94 0.46
N SER A 320 13.22 -2.66 -0.66
CA SER A 320 14.37 -3.49 -1.00
C SER A 320 15.63 -2.63 -1.14
N ASN A 321 16.81 -3.23 -0.97
CA ASN A 321 18.08 -2.50 -0.99
C ASN A 321 18.38 -1.82 -2.33
N ASP A 322 17.88 -2.37 -3.44
CA ASP A 322 17.98 -1.75 -4.77
C ASP A 322 16.88 -0.72 -5.07
N GLY A 323 15.92 -0.54 -4.15
CA GLY A 323 14.78 0.37 -4.32
C GLY A 323 13.70 -0.11 -5.29
N GLY A 324 13.89 -1.26 -5.95
CA GLY A 324 13.00 -1.75 -7.02
C GLY A 324 11.71 -2.41 -6.52
N SER A 325 11.67 -2.82 -5.25
CA SER A 325 10.57 -3.54 -4.63
C SER A 325 10.23 -2.99 -3.24
N ARG A 326 8.97 -3.09 -2.83
CA ARG A 326 8.50 -2.56 -1.53
C ARG A 326 7.32 -3.35 -0.97
N ALA A 327 7.23 -3.44 0.36
CA ALA A 327 6.07 -3.97 1.07
C ALA A 327 5.44 -2.84 1.89
N ALA A 328 4.25 -2.40 1.54
CA ALA A 328 3.60 -1.23 2.13
C ALA A 328 2.37 -1.63 2.95
N MET A 329 2.28 -1.12 4.18
CA MET A 329 1.03 -1.02 4.93
C MET A 329 0.31 0.23 4.42
N GLN A 330 -0.57 0.07 3.45
CA GLN A 330 -1.26 1.16 2.77
C GLN A 330 -2.24 1.91 3.69
N THR A 331 -2.58 3.13 3.31
CA THR A 331 -3.47 4.03 4.06
C THR A 331 -4.91 3.52 4.15
N ASP A 332 -5.33 2.74 3.17
CA ASP A 332 -6.60 2.03 3.14
C ASP A 332 -6.65 0.80 4.07
N GLY A 333 -5.53 0.45 4.69
CA GLY A 333 -5.42 -0.65 5.64
C GLY A 333 -4.98 -1.98 5.07
N ASN A 334 -4.57 -2.04 3.80
CA ASN A 334 -4.05 -3.26 3.19
C ASN A 334 -2.52 -3.37 3.28
N VAL A 335 -1.98 -4.58 3.33
CA VAL A 335 -0.54 -4.82 3.09
C VAL A 335 -0.35 -5.29 1.66
N VAL A 336 0.51 -4.61 0.90
CA VAL A 336 0.76 -4.90 -0.51
C VAL A 336 2.26 -4.91 -0.81
N VAL A 337 2.70 -5.93 -1.54
CA VAL A 337 4.06 -6.03 -2.08
C VAL A 337 4.04 -5.57 -3.54
N TYR A 338 4.93 -4.65 -3.87
CA TYR A 338 5.17 -4.14 -5.21
C TYR A 338 6.57 -4.52 -5.67
N SER A 339 6.71 -4.77 -6.97
CA SER A 339 8.02 -4.90 -7.63
C SER A 339 7.92 -4.32 -9.04
N GLY A 340 8.81 -3.40 -9.38
CA GLY A 340 8.78 -2.68 -10.67
C GLY A 340 7.50 -1.86 -10.86
N GLY A 341 6.88 -1.39 -9.78
CA GLY A 341 5.61 -0.64 -9.80
C GLY A 341 4.33 -1.50 -9.83
N SER A 342 4.45 -2.79 -10.14
CA SER A 342 3.32 -3.72 -10.20
C SER A 342 3.08 -4.43 -8.87
N VAL A 343 1.82 -4.70 -8.54
CA VAL A 343 1.43 -5.53 -7.38
C VAL A 343 1.88 -6.97 -7.61
N ARG A 344 2.62 -7.53 -6.66
CA ARG A 344 3.07 -8.93 -6.66
C ARG A 344 2.30 -9.79 -5.67
N TRP A 345 1.90 -9.22 -4.54
CA TRP A 345 1.17 -9.91 -3.49
C TRP A 345 0.37 -8.92 -2.64
N THR A 346 -0.72 -9.38 -2.02
CA THR A 346 -1.49 -8.59 -1.06
C THR A 346 -2.03 -9.48 0.07
N ALA A 347 -2.13 -8.91 1.27
CA ALA A 347 -2.73 -9.55 2.44
C ALA A 347 -4.28 -9.54 2.43
N GLY A 348 -4.90 -8.71 1.58
CA GLY A 348 -6.36 -8.58 1.52
C GLY A 348 -7.00 -7.92 2.76
N THR A 349 -6.28 -7.01 3.42
CA THR A 349 -6.71 -6.40 4.70
C THR A 349 -7.39 -5.03 4.56
N GLN A 350 -7.75 -4.66 3.33
CA GLN A 350 -8.42 -3.40 2.96
C GLN A 350 -9.57 -3.05 3.90
N GLY A 351 -9.59 -1.81 4.37
CA GLY A 351 -10.62 -1.26 5.24
C GLY A 351 -10.55 -1.73 6.70
N GLN A 352 -9.71 -2.73 7.02
CA GLN A 352 -9.63 -3.29 8.38
C GLN A 352 -8.28 -3.08 9.05
N GLY A 353 -7.16 -3.24 8.34
CA GLY A 353 -5.83 -3.16 8.95
C GLY A 353 -5.41 -1.73 9.31
N VAL A 354 -4.72 -1.54 10.43
CA VAL A 354 -4.11 -0.24 10.84
C VAL A 354 -2.60 -0.33 11.04
N ARG A 355 -2.08 -1.54 11.30
CA ARG A 355 -0.64 -1.80 11.43
C ARG A 355 -0.31 -3.25 11.12
N LEU A 356 0.87 -3.50 10.55
CA LEU A 356 1.53 -4.79 10.42
C LEU A 356 2.62 -4.89 11.48
N VAL A 357 2.59 -5.92 12.32
CA VAL A 357 3.55 -6.13 13.41
C VAL A 357 4.32 -7.41 13.13
N MET A 358 5.65 -7.35 13.09
CA MET A 358 6.49 -8.54 13.21
C MET A 358 6.65 -8.81 14.70
N GLN A 359 5.90 -9.76 15.24
CA GLN A 359 5.86 -10.03 16.67
C GLN A 359 7.14 -10.71 17.16
N THR A 360 7.42 -10.58 18.45
CA THR A 360 8.63 -11.19 19.08
C THR A 360 8.61 -12.71 19.08
N ASP A 361 7.43 -13.33 18.93
CA ASP A 361 7.24 -14.77 18.78
C ASP A 361 7.52 -15.27 17.35
N GLY A 362 7.83 -14.37 16.42
CA GLY A 362 8.13 -14.68 15.03
C GLY A 362 6.93 -14.72 14.09
N ASN A 363 5.72 -14.34 14.54
CA ASN A 363 4.55 -14.19 13.68
C ASN A 363 4.44 -12.75 13.12
N ALA A 364 4.11 -12.59 11.84
CA ALA A 364 3.77 -11.29 11.29
C ALA A 364 2.25 -11.15 11.24
N VAL A 365 1.70 -10.09 11.82
CA VAL A 365 0.25 -9.94 12.01
C VAL A 365 -0.21 -8.54 11.61
N VAL A 366 -1.26 -8.46 10.79
CA VAL A 366 -1.97 -7.19 10.57
C VAL A 366 -3.08 -7.08 11.60
N TYR A 367 -3.10 -5.97 12.33
CA TYR A 367 -4.11 -5.68 13.34
C TYR A 367 -5.10 -4.63 12.86
N SER A 368 -6.36 -4.76 13.26
CA SER A 368 -7.38 -3.71 13.15
C SER A 368 -7.24 -2.64 14.23
N ALA A 369 -7.98 -1.55 14.11
CA ALA A 369 -8.06 -0.48 15.11
C ALA A 369 -8.48 -1.01 16.50
N SER A 370 -9.31 -2.06 16.54
CA SER A 370 -9.76 -2.70 17.77
C SER A 370 -8.77 -3.73 18.34
N GLY A 371 -7.58 -3.87 17.73
CA GLY A 371 -6.58 -4.87 18.12
C GLY A 371 -6.87 -6.30 17.66
N ARG A 372 -7.82 -6.53 16.74
CA ARG A 372 -8.09 -7.86 16.18
C ARG A 372 -7.09 -8.20 15.07
N ALA A 373 -6.53 -9.40 15.08
CA ALA A 373 -5.73 -9.89 13.96
C ALA A 373 -6.62 -10.11 12.72
N VAL A 374 -6.31 -9.46 11.61
CA VAL A 374 -7.05 -9.55 10.33
C VAL A 374 -6.26 -10.27 9.24
N TRP A 375 -4.95 -10.44 9.43
CA TRP A 375 -4.09 -11.33 8.65
C TRP A 375 -2.92 -11.78 9.52
N GLN A 376 -2.38 -12.97 9.27
CA GLN A 376 -1.17 -13.46 9.93
C GLN A 376 -0.35 -14.38 9.02
N SER A 377 0.97 -14.41 9.21
CA SER A 377 1.88 -15.27 8.44
C SER A 377 1.91 -16.73 8.87
N GLY A 378 1.44 -17.04 10.09
CA GLY A 378 1.45 -18.40 10.63
C GLY A 378 2.83 -18.89 11.05
N THR A 379 3.73 -17.97 11.39
CA THR A 379 5.14 -18.28 11.71
C THR A 379 5.47 -18.15 13.20
N SER A 380 4.46 -18.18 14.08
CA SER A 380 4.63 -18.12 15.54
C SER A 380 5.52 -19.26 16.06
N GLY A 381 6.14 -19.04 17.23
CA GLY A 381 7.11 -19.98 17.82
C GLY A 381 8.53 -19.87 17.25
N ASN A 382 8.79 -18.89 16.37
CA ASN A 382 10.10 -18.62 15.78
C ASN A 382 10.68 -17.30 16.33
N GLY A 383 10.94 -17.26 17.63
CA GLY A 383 11.52 -16.09 18.30
C GLY A 383 12.79 -15.59 17.60
N GLY A 384 12.90 -14.26 17.43
CA GLY A 384 14.01 -13.65 16.68
C GLY A 384 13.87 -13.73 15.15
N ALA A 385 12.72 -14.17 14.62
CA ALA A 385 12.45 -14.06 13.20
C ALA A 385 12.34 -12.59 12.74
N ARG A 386 12.62 -12.39 11.45
CA ARG A 386 12.57 -11.07 10.80
C ARG A 386 11.94 -11.19 9.42
N MET A 387 11.16 -10.20 9.02
CA MET A 387 10.58 -10.08 7.68
C MET A 387 11.49 -9.24 6.79
N VAL A 388 11.77 -9.68 5.57
CA VAL A 388 12.76 -9.09 4.66
C VAL A 388 12.18 -8.88 3.27
N MET A 389 12.19 -7.64 2.77
CA MET A 389 11.83 -7.25 1.40
C MET A 389 13.06 -7.38 0.50
N GLN A 390 13.09 -8.41 -0.33
CA GLN A 390 14.20 -8.72 -1.20
C GLN A 390 14.11 -7.95 -2.52
N ASN A 391 15.28 -7.71 -3.14
CA ASN A 391 15.42 -7.02 -4.42
C ASN A 391 14.63 -7.69 -5.55
N ASP A 392 14.54 -9.01 -5.51
CA ASP A 392 13.84 -9.80 -6.51
C ASP A 392 12.33 -9.56 -6.52
N GLY A 393 11.75 -8.90 -5.51
CA GLY A 393 10.32 -8.68 -5.34
C GLY A 393 9.64 -9.59 -4.31
N ASN A 394 10.41 -10.43 -3.62
CA ASN A 394 9.93 -11.36 -2.62
C ASN A 394 10.01 -10.78 -1.20
N LEU A 395 8.91 -10.84 -0.46
CA LEU A 395 8.87 -10.54 0.97
C LEU A 395 8.94 -11.84 1.76
N VAL A 396 9.97 -12.03 2.57
CA VAL A 396 10.26 -13.32 3.23
C VAL A 396 10.41 -13.15 4.74
N ILE A 397 9.80 -14.03 5.52
CA ILE A 397 10.11 -14.15 6.96
C ILE A 397 11.20 -15.18 7.12
N TYR A 398 12.33 -14.79 7.70
CA TYR A 398 13.42 -15.69 8.06
C TYR A 398 13.42 -15.96 9.56
N SER A 399 13.72 -17.19 9.96
CA SER A 399 14.08 -17.52 11.33
C SER A 399 15.35 -16.78 11.75
N ALA A 400 15.66 -16.79 13.06
CA ALA A 400 16.93 -16.29 13.57
C ALA A 400 18.15 -16.96 12.90
N SER A 401 18.03 -18.24 12.52
CA SER A 401 19.07 -19.00 11.81
C SER A 401 19.12 -18.77 10.29
N GLY A 402 18.25 -17.91 9.74
CA GLY A 402 18.23 -17.60 8.31
C GLY A 402 17.45 -18.59 7.44
N ARG A 403 16.66 -19.50 8.03
CA ARG A 403 15.74 -20.38 7.29
C ARG A 403 14.48 -19.59 6.90
N ALA A 404 14.07 -19.64 5.63
CA ALA A 404 12.81 -19.05 5.20
C ALA A 404 11.62 -19.80 5.85
N LEU A 405 10.73 -19.05 6.48
CA LEU A 405 9.53 -19.53 7.18
C LEU A 405 8.25 -19.20 6.39
N TRP A 406 8.24 -18.06 5.70
CA TRP A 406 7.13 -17.59 4.86
C TRP A 406 7.67 -16.72 3.72
N SER A 407 6.96 -16.64 2.60
CA SER A 407 7.38 -15.93 1.39
C SER A 407 6.16 -15.37 0.64
N SER A 408 6.27 -14.17 0.06
CA SER A 408 5.24 -13.60 -0.82
C SER A 408 5.28 -14.16 -2.25
N TYR A 409 6.34 -14.90 -2.60
CA TYR A 409 6.49 -15.64 -3.86
C TYR A 409 5.93 -17.04 -3.82
N SER A 410 5.61 -17.54 -2.64
CA SER A 410 4.56 -18.54 -2.56
C SER A 410 3.32 -17.91 -3.22
N PRO A 411 2.62 -18.62 -4.14
CA PRO A 411 1.39 -18.07 -4.73
C PRO A 411 0.56 -17.52 -3.59
N PRO A 412 -0.11 -16.36 -3.77
CA PRO A 412 -0.66 -15.62 -2.65
C PRO A 412 -1.32 -16.59 -1.71
N ALA A 413 -0.95 -16.59 -0.42
CA ALA A 413 -1.95 -16.94 0.57
C ALA A 413 -3.15 -16.10 0.13
N PRO A 414 -4.22 -16.74 -0.39
CA PRO A 414 -5.30 -15.99 -1.00
C PRO A 414 -5.78 -14.99 0.07
N PRO A 415 -6.45 -13.86 -0.26
CA PRO A 415 -7.39 -13.33 0.73
C PRO A 415 -8.17 -14.56 1.12
N ALA A 416 -8.17 -14.96 2.42
CA ALA A 416 -8.77 -16.21 2.84
C ALA A 416 -9.99 -16.34 1.94
N PRO A 417 -10.03 -17.32 1.00
CA PRO A 417 -11.31 -17.56 0.40
C PRO A 417 -12.13 -17.77 1.66
N THR A 418 -13.38 -17.34 1.66
CA THR A 418 -14.19 -17.62 2.83
C THR A 418 -14.03 -19.09 3.27
N PHE A 419 -13.52 -19.97 2.37
CA PHE A 419 -13.00 -21.30 2.62
C PHE A 419 -11.67 -21.64 1.88
N SER A 420 -10.57 -21.97 2.58
CA SER A 420 -9.35 -22.61 2.01
C SER A 420 -9.66 -24.06 1.61
N ASP A 421 -9.06 -24.66 0.58
CA ASP A 421 -9.20 -26.11 0.38
C ASP A 421 -8.37 -26.92 1.40
N THR A 422 -7.37 -26.29 2.01
CA THR A 422 -6.34 -26.95 2.81
C THR A 422 -6.26 -26.40 4.23
N LEU A 423 -6.21 -27.29 5.23
CA LEU A 423 -5.90 -27.02 6.63
C LEU A 423 -4.54 -27.64 7.00
N TYR A 424 -3.56 -26.79 7.28
CA TYR A 424 -2.20 -27.21 7.65
C TYR A 424 -2.07 -27.54 9.13
N GLY A 425 -1.08 -28.37 9.49
CA GLY A 425 -0.70 -28.62 10.88
C GLY A 425 -0.42 -27.32 11.65
N GLY A 426 -0.99 -27.21 12.86
CA GLY A 426 -1.02 -26.01 13.70
C GLY A 426 -2.28 -25.14 13.52
N ASN A 427 -3.10 -25.40 12.50
CA ASN A 427 -4.30 -24.61 12.23
C ASN A 427 -5.58 -25.32 12.69
N ARG A 428 -6.64 -24.53 12.83
CA ARG A 428 -7.96 -24.99 13.30
C ARG A 428 -9.11 -24.36 12.53
N LEU A 429 -10.23 -25.07 12.48
CA LEU A 429 -11.55 -24.56 12.14
C LEU A 429 -12.39 -24.46 13.40
N THR A 430 -13.02 -23.31 13.61
CA THR A 430 -14.04 -23.09 14.64
C THR A 430 -15.43 -23.05 14.00
N ALA A 431 -16.47 -22.92 14.82
CA ALA A 431 -17.85 -22.80 14.35
C ALA A 431 -18.00 -21.87 13.13
N ASP A 432 -18.78 -22.34 12.17
CA ASP A 432 -19.13 -21.76 10.87
C ASP A 432 -17.96 -21.53 9.88
N GLN A 433 -16.77 -22.02 10.22
CA GLN A 433 -15.64 -22.09 9.31
C GLN A 433 -15.63 -23.40 8.53
N ARG A 434 -15.11 -23.38 7.30
CA ARG A 434 -15.05 -24.58 6.45
C ARG A 434 -13.89 -24.52 5.46
N LEU A 435 -13.54 -25.68 4.92
CA LEU A 435 -12.72 -25.82 3.74
C LEU A 435 -13.59 -25.93 2.50
N ARG A 436 -13.13 -25.48 1.33
CA ARG A 436 -13.86 -25.63 0.08
C ARG A 436 -12.91 -26.00 -1.04
N SER A 437 -13.32 -26.98 -1.84
CA SER A 437 -12.57 -27.46 -2.99
C SER A 437 -12.32 -26.33 -3.99
N SER A 438 -11.25 -26.44 -4.76
CA SER A 438 -10.86 -25.43 -5.76
C SER A 438 -11.91 -25.17 -6.84
N ASP A 439 -12.76 -26.16 -7.15
CA ASP A 439 -13.89 -26.02 -8.08
C ASP A 439 -15.18 -25.49 -7.43
N GLY A 440 -15.16 -25.26 -6.12
CA GLY A 440 -16.25 -24.73 -5.33
C GLY A 440 -17.42 -25.68 -5.07
N ARG A 441 -17.34 -26.94 -5.53
CA ARG A 441 -18.46 -27.91 -5.49
C ARG A 441 -18.51 -28.75 -4.23
N SER A 442 -17.40 -28.84 -3.50
CA SER A 442 -17.30 -29.64 -2.29
C SER A 442 -16.77 -28.78 -1.14
N GLU A 443 -17.23 -29.03 0.08
CA GLU A 443 -16.81 -28.28 1.27
C GLU A 443 -16.77 -29.15 2.53
N ALA A 444 -15.92 -28.82 3.50
CA ALA A 444 -15.83 -29.49 4.80
C ALA A 444 -15.96 -28.47 5.93
N ALA A 445 -17.09 -28.48 6.64
CA ALA A 445 -17.51 -27.41 7.53
C ALA A 445 -17.57 -27.83 8.99
N MET A 446 -17.01 -27.00 9.87
CA MET A 446 -17.23 -27.03 11.31
C MET A 446 -18.47 -26.18 11.60
N GLN A 447 -19.61 -26.82 11.81
CA GLN A 447 -20.90 -26.14 11.90
C GLN A 447 -21.14 -25.54 13.30
N GLY A 448 -22.01 -24.53 13.38
CA GLY A 448 -22.41 -23.91 14.65
C GLY A 448 -23.03 -24.88 15.67
N ASP A 449 -23.62 -25.99 15.22
CA ASP A 449 -24.17 -27.05 16.09
C ASP A 449 -23.10 -27.98 16.69
N GLY A 450 -21.83 -27.79 16.31
CA GLY A 450 -20.69 -28.58 16.79
C GLY A 450 -20.38 -29.82 15.97
N ASN A 451 -21.03 -30.03 14.82
CA ASN A 451 -20.71 -31.12 13.92
C ASN A 451 -19.68 -30.70 12.84
N PHE A 452 -18.79 -31.63 12.47
CA PHE A 452 -17.92 -31.44 11.31
C PHE A 452 -18.42 -32.30 10.14
N VAL A 453 -18.77 -31.65 9.03
CA VAL A 453 -19.52 -32.27 7.93
C VAL A 453 -18.85 -31.98 6.58
N VAL A 454 -18.68 -33.02 5.76
CA VAL A 454 -18.22 -32.91 4.38
C VAL A 454 -19.42 -32.96 3.43
N TYR A 455 -19.50 -31.97 2.55
CA TYR A 455 -20.50 -31.82 1.51
C TYR A 455 -19.89 -31.95 0.12
N SER A 456 -20.67 -32.44 -0.83
CA SER A 456 -20.36 -32.38 -2.26
C SER A 456 -21.65 -32.17 -3.04
N ASN A 457 -21.68 -31.16 -3.90
CA ASN A 457 -22.87 -30.69 -4.63
C ASN A 457 -24.07 -30.43 -3.71
N GLY A 458 -23.82 -29.93 -2.49
CA GLY A 458 -24.85 -29.66 -1.48
C GLY A 458 -25.37 -30.89 -0.71
N GLY A 459 -24.96 -32.10 -1.08
CA GLY A 459 -25.29 -33.33 -0.34
C GLY A 459 -24.23 -33.70 0.69
N VAL A 460 -24.64 -34.24 1.84
CA VAL A 460 -23.73 -34.76 2.87
C VAL A 460 -23.03 -36.01 2.36
N ARG A 461 -21.70 -36.01 2.42
CA ARG A 461 -20.83 -37.14 2.04
C ARG A 461 -20.29 -37.89 3.25
N TRP A 462 -19.96 -37.15 4.30
CA TRP A 462 -19.39 -37.68 5.53
C TRP A 462 -19.64 -36.73 6.70
N THR A 463 -19.68 -37.25 7.92
CA THR A 463 -19.78 -36.46 9.15
C THR A 463 -18.98 -37.11 10.26
N ALA A 464 -18.38 -36.30 11.12
CA ALA A 464 -17.69 -36.77 12.33
C ALA A 464 -18.66 -37.27 13.41
N GLY A 465 -19.96 -36.94 13.30
CA GLY A 465 -20.98 -37.30 14.28
C GLY A 465 -20.83 -36.57 15.62
N THR A 466 -20.10 -35.45 15.65
CA THR A 466 -19.93 -34.63 16.86
C THR A 466 -21.09 -33.67 17.00
N SER A 467 -21.42 -33.30 18.24
CA SER A 467 -22.49 -32.37 18.56
C SER A 467 -22.13 -31.54 19.79
N GLY A 468 -22.86 -30.44 20.00
CA GLY A 468 -22.62 -29.49 21.08
C GLY A 468 -21.83 -28.28 20.57
N GLY A 469 -22.47 -27.11 20.59
CA GLY A 469 -21.92 -25.88 20.01
C GLY A 469 -20.55 -25.49 20.59
N GLY A 470 -19.74 -24.83 19.77
CA GLY A 470 -18.41 -24.36 20.16
C GLY A 470 -17.27 -25.37 19.99
N ASN A 471 -17.55 -26.55 19.41
CA ASN A 471 -16.50 -27.49 19.01
C ASN A 471 -15.54 -26.86 17.97
N ARG A 472 -14.29 -27.30 17.98
CA ARG A 472 -13.26 -26.90 16.99
C ARG A 472 -12.57 -28.11 16.40
N LEU A 473 -12.29 -28.10 15.10
CA LEU A 473 -11.39 -29.05 14.45
C LEU A 473 -9.97 -28.46 14.45
N GLU A 474 -8.98 -29.24 14.85
CA GLU A 474 -7.58 -28.82 14.88
C GLU A 474 -6.73 -29.84 14.13
N MET A 475 -6.02 -29.39 13.09
CA MET A 475 -4.96 -30.17 12.46
C MET A 475 -3.70 -29.91 13.28
N GLN A 476 -3.29 -30.87 14.10
CA GLN A 476 -2.20 -30.71 15.05
C GLN A 476 -0.83 -30.78 14.37
N ALA A 477 0.19 -30.24 15.05
CA ALA A 477 1.57 -30.24 14.56
C ALA A 477 2.16 -31.65 14.41
N ASP A 478 1.67 -32.62 15.20
CA ASP A 478 2.07 -34.02 15.14
C ASP A 478 1.44 -34.77 13.94
N GLY A 479 0.57 -34.12 13.16
CA GLY A 479 -0.12 -34.70 12.01
C GLY A 479 -1.47 -35.33 12.31
N ASN A 480 -1.96 -35.31 13.54
CA ASN A 480 -3.30 -35.78 13.89
C ASN A 480 -4.35 -34.67 13.65
N ALA A 481 -5.53 -35.01 13.14
CA ALA A 481 -6.66 -34.09 13.11
C ALA A 481 -7.63 -34.47 14.23
N VAL A 482 -7.97 -33.51 15.10
CA VAL A 482 -8.78 -33.78 16.30
C VAL A 482 -9.88 -32.74 16.44
N ILE A 483 -11.11 -33.17 16.72
CA ILE A 483 -12.20 -32.28 17.12
C ILE A 483 -12.23 -32.20 18.63
N TYR A 484 -12.18 -31.00 19.17
CA TYR A 484 -12.25 -30.73 20.60
C TYR A 484 -13.56 -30.05 21.00
N SER A 485 -14.09 -30.40 22.17
CA SER A 485 -15.11 -29.62 22.86
C SER A 485 -14.58 -28.25 23.31
N PRO A 486 -15.46 -27.31 23.69
CA PRO A 486 -15.05 -26.06 24.34
C PRO A 486 -14.18 -26.28 25.59
N SER A 487 -14.43 -27.37 26.34
CA SER A 487 -13.65 -27.76 27.51
C SER A 487 -12.32 -28.46 27.18
N GLY A 488 -11.98 -28.65 25.90
CA GLY A 488 -10.73 -29.28 25.47
C GLY A 488 -10.75 -30.81 25.45
N ARG A 489 -11.92 -31.44 25.63
CA ARG A 489 -12.08 -32.91 25.49
C ARG A 489 -12.07 -33.28 24.01
N ALA A 490 -11.26 -34.27 23.62
CA ALA A 490 -11.29 -34.81 22.26
C ALA A 490 -12.61 -35.56 22.02
N LEU A 491 -13.31 -35.22 20.94
CA LEU A 491 -14.59 -35.81 20.53
C LEU A 491 -14.43 -36.74 19.31
N TRP A 492 -13.46 -36.47 18.45
CA TRP A 492 -13.12 -37.27 17.28
C TRP A 492 -11.64 -37.09 16.93
N GLN A 493 -10.99 -38.09 16.32
CA GLN A 493 -9.66 -37.93 15.72
C GLN A 493 -9.45 -38.79 14.47
N SER A 494 -8.53 -38.36 13.60
CA SER A 494 -8.18 -39.08 12.37
C SER A 494 -7.25 -40.28 12.58
N GLY A 495 -6.53 -40.35 13.71
CA GLY A 495 -5.56 -41.41 13.99
C GLY A 495 -4.26 -41.27 13.20
N THR A 496 -3.95 -40.07 12.72
CA THR A 496 -2.80 -39.79 11.83
C THR A 496 -1.60 -39.17 12.56
N GLY A 497 -1.58 -39.22 13.90
CA GLY A 497 -0.47 -38.71 14.72
C GLY A 497 0.89 -39.33 14.37
N ASN A 498 1.96 -38.69 14.84
CA ASN A 498 3.36 -38.99 14.47
C ASN A 498 3.71 -38.79 12.98
N ASN A 499 2.94 -37.99 12.25
CA ASN A 499 3.21 -37.58 10.88
C ASN A 499 3.33 -36.04 10.79
N PRO A 500 4.37 -35.43 11.37
CA PRO A 500 4.50 -33.98 11.39
C PRO A 500 4.57 -33.39 9.97
N GLY A 501 3.99 -32.20 9.81
CA GLY A 501 3.87 -31.55 8.50
C GLY A 501 2.74 -32.12 7.63
N SER A 502 1.85 -32.95 8.19
CA SER A 502 0.64 -33.36 7.49
C SER A 502 -0.33 -32.19 7.28
N ARG A 503 -1.14 -32.28 6.23
CA ARG A 503 -2.17 -31.30 5.88
C ARG A 503 -3.46 -32.00 5.48
N MET A 504 -4.61 -31.43 5.83
CA MET A 504 -5.93 -31.88 5.42
C MET A 504 -6.39 -31.07 4.20
N VAL A 505 -6.89 -31.73 3.15
CA VAL A 505 -7.22 -31.11 1.85
C VAL A 505 -8.61 -31.57 1.39
N MET A 506 -9.49 -30.61 1.09
CA MET A 506 -10.80 -30.81 0.50
C MET A 506 -10.67 -30.85 -1.03
N GLN A 507 -10.85 -32.03 -1.60
CA GLN A 507 -10.66 -32.27 -3.03
C GLN A 507 -11.93 -32.00 -3.85
N ASN A 508 -11.75 -31.72 -5.15
CA ASN A 508 -12.85 -31.44 -6.08
C ASN A 508 -13.82 -32.63 -6.23
N ASP A 509 -13.34 -33.86 -6.02
CA ASP A 509 -14.15 -35.09 -6.10
C ASP A 509 -15.07 -35.32 -4.88
N GLY A 510 -15.01 -34.44 -3.87
CA GLY A 510 -15.79 -34.56 -2.65
C GLY A 510 -15.12 -35.39 -1.56
N ASN A 511 -13.85 -35.77 -1.73
CA ASN A 511 -13.05 -36.45 -0.72
C ASN A 511 -12.24 -35.45 0.11
N LEU A 512 -12.29 -35.58 1.43
CA LEU A 512 -11.44 -34.84 2.36
C LEU A 512 -10.30 -35.75 2.79
N VAL A 513 -9.06 -35.37 2.52
CA VAL A 513 -7.88 -36.25 2.69
C VAL A 513 -6.81 -35.61 3.55
N ILE A 514 -6.24 -36.36 4.50
CA ILE A 514 -5.02 -35.95 5.20
C ILE A 514 -3.82 -36.54 4.45
N TYR A 515 -2.94 -35.67 3.97
CA TYR A 515 -1.68 -36.03 3.35
C TYR A 515 -0.52 -35.81 4.32
N SER A 516 0.39 -36.78 4.37
CA SER A 516 1.72 -36.57 4.95
C SER A 516 2.48 -35.45 4.23
N SER A 517 3.57 -34.98 4.84
CA SER A 517 4.50 -34.01 4.23
C SER A 517 5.07 -34.49 2.88
N GLN A 518 5.15 -35.80 2.65
CA GLN A 518 5.61 -36.42 1.40
C GLN A 518 4.49 -36.68 0.39
N GLY A 519 3.24 -36.26 0.68
CA GLY A 519 2.10 -36.44 -0.23
C GLY A 519 1.45 -37.82 -0.22
N ARG A 520 1.85 -38.72 0.68
CA ARG A 520 1.12 -39.97 0.94
C ARG A 520 -0.18 -39.69 1.70
N ALA A 521 -1.31 -40.21 1.22
CA ALA A 521 -2.58 -40.14 1.93
C ALA A 521 -2.54 -40.99 3.22
N LEU A 522 -2.94 -40.40 4.34
CA LEU A 522 -2.96 -41.01 5.67
C LEU A 522 -4.37 -41.31 6.15
N TRP A 523 -5.35 -40.49 5.75
CA TRP A 523 -6.77 -40.64 6.08
C TRP A 523 -7.62 -40.01 4.98
N GLN A 524 -8.83 -40.53 4.73
CA GLN A 524 -9.77 -39.97 3.76
C GLN A 524 -11.24 -40.17 4.15
N SER A 525 -12.11 -39.20 3.85
CA SER A 525 -13.53 -39.20 4.26
C SER A 525 -14.42 -40.19 3.50
N ASN A 526 -13.93 -40.81 2.43
CA ASN A 526 -14.63 -41.86 1.69
C ASN A 526 -14.27 -43.29 2.15
N GLN A 527 -13.39 -43.44 3.13
CA GLN A 527 -13.32 -44.68 3.91
C GLN A 527 -14.49 -44.73 4.89
N PRO A 528 -15.05 -45.91 5.21
CA PRO A 528 -15.97 -46.03 6.33
C PRO A 528 -15.32 -45.36 7.53
N ALA A 529 -16.03 -44.44 8.19
CA ALA A 529 -15.49 -43.68 9.31
C ALA A 529 -14.73 -44.64 10.23
N PRO A 530 -13.43 -44.43 10.51
CA PRO A 530 -12.78 -45.14 11.59
C PRO A 530 -13.65 -44.94 12.82
N ALA A 531 -13.92 -46.05 13.52
CA ALA A 531 -14.76 -46.04 14.72
C ALA A 531 -14.35 -44.85 15.61
N PRO A 532 -15.32 -44.16 16.24
CA PRO A 532 -15.02 -43.07 17.16
C PRO A 532 -13.87 -43.51 18.05
N ALA A 533 -12.87 -42.63 18.18
CA ALA A 533 -11.77 -42.86 19.11
C ALA A 533 -12.37 -43.37 20.42
N PRO A 534 -11.83 -44.45 21.01
CA PRO A 534 -12.33 -44.87 22.29
C PRO A 534 -12.22 -43.63 23.18
N GLY A 535 -13.37 -43.15 23.67
CA GLY A 535 -13.35 -42.36 24.88
C GLY A 535 -12.60 -43.16 25.95
N PRO A 536 -12.35 -42.61 27.14
CA PRO A 536 -12.33 -43.50 28.28
C PRO A 536 -13.61 -44.33 28.15
N GLY A 537 -13.47 -45.63 27.81
CA GLY A 537 -14.63 -46.50 27.67
C GLY A 537 -15.44 -46.33 28.93
N ARG A 538 -16.79 -46.30 28.81
CA ARG A 538 -17.69 -46.19 29.97
C ARG A 538 -17.04 -46.97 31.13
N PRO A 539 -16.57 -46.29 32.19
CA PRO A 539 -15.82 -46.94 33.24
C PRO A 539 -16.62 -48.17 33.67
N GLY A 540 -15.98 -49.34 33.80
CA GLY A 540 -16.70 -50.54 34.20
C GLY A 540 -17.55 -50.22 35.42
N ASN A 541 -18.81 -50.66 35.42
CA ASN A 541 -19.75 -50.34 36.50
C ASN A 541 -19.09 -50.71 37.84
N PRO A 542 -18.72 -49.73 38.69
CA PRO A 542 -18.03 -50.04 39.93
C PRO A 542 -18.99 -50.70 40.92
N GLY A 543 -20.30 -50.59 40.73
CA GLY A 543 -21.30 -50.93 41.74
C GLY A 543 -21.11 -50.10 43.02
N ASP A 544 -21.71 -50.58 44.09
CA ASP A 544 -21.56 -50.03 45.44
C ASP A 544 -20.25 -50.53 46.10
N ALA A 545 -19.12 -50.39 45.37
CA ALA A 545 -17.82 -50.96 45.77
C ALA A 545 -16.98 -50.03 46.65
N VAL A 546 -17.44 -48.81 46.90
CA VAL A 546 -16.75 -47.80 47.70
C VAL A 546 -17.77 -47.07 48.56
N ASN A 547 -17.33 -46.55 49.69
CA ASN A 547 -18.09 -45.61 50.52
C ASN A 547 -17.18 -44.45 50.94
N CYS A 548 -17.73 -43.47 51.65
CA CYS A 548 -16.98 -42.27 52.05
C CYS A 548 -15.72 -42.53 52.89
N SER A 549 -15.64 -43.66 53.60
CA SER A 549 -14.44 -44.01 54.39
C SER A 549 -13.29 -44.60 53.56
N ASP A 550 -13.54 -44.97 52.30
CA ASP A 550 -12.53 -45.51 51.38
C ASP A 550 -11.70 -44.41 50.71
N PHE A 551 -12.08 -43.14 50.87
CA PHE A 551 -11.38 -41.99 50.30
C PHE A 551 -10.58 -41.25 51.38
N SER A 552 -9.35 -40.88 51.02
CA SER A 552 -8.44 -40.14 51.93
C SER A 552 -8.87 -38.68 52.16
N SER A 553 -9.78 -38.14 51.33
CA SER A 553 -10.30 -36.79 51.44
C SER A 553 -11.59 -36.61 50.62
N GLN A 554 -12.39 -35.60 50.96
CA GLN A 554 -13.61 -35.26 50.23
C GLN A 554 -13.36 -34.94 48.73
N PRO A 555 -12.31 -34.19 48.33
CA PRO A 555 -12.01 -33.99 46.90
C PRO A 555 -11.71 -35.29 46.15
N ALA A 556 -11.09 -36.27 46.82
CA ALA A 556 -10.84 -37.58 46.20
C ALA A 556 -12.14 -38.38 46.00
N ALA A 557 -13.10 -38.27 46.93
CA ALA A 557 -14.45 -38.81 46.75
C ALA A 557 -15.20 -38.08 45.62
N GLN A 558 -15.06 -36.75 45.53
CA GLN A 558 -15.67 -35.94 44.47
C GLN A 558 -15.12 -36.29 43.09
N GLU A 559 -13.81 -36.47 42.93
CA GLU A 559 -13.20 -36.90 41.66
C GLU A 559 -13.70 -38.28 41.21
N TRP A 560 -13.96 -39.18 42.16
CA TRP A 560 -14.57 -40.48 41.88
C TRP A 560 -16.03 -40.31 41.48
N PHE A 561 -16.82 -39.56 42.24
CA PHE A 561 -18.22 -39.28 41.97
C PHE A 561 -18.41 -38.63 40.59
N ASP A 562 -17.66 -37.59 40.26
CA ASP A 562 -17.70 -36.89 38.97
C ASP A 562 -17.34 -37.82 37.79
N ARG A 563 -16.51 -38.84 38.03
CA ARG A 563 -16.13 -39.84 37.02
C ARG A 563 -17.27 -40.82 36.70
N TYR A 564 -18.06 -41.23 37.68
CA TYR A 564 -19.07 -42.30 37.51
C TYR A 564 -20.52 -41.80 37.46
N TYR A 565 -20.85 -40.69 38.12
CA TYR A 565 -22.19 -40.11 38.19
C TYR A 565 -22.85 -39.89 36.82
N PRO A 566 -22.14 -39.38 35.77
CA PRO A 566 -22.73 -39.21 34.45
C PRO A 566 -23.19 -40.52 33.76
N TYR A 567 -22.70 -41.67 34.23
CA TYR A 567 -22.93 -42.98 33.60
C TYR A 567 -23.81 -43.92 34.42
N TYR A 568 -23.85 -43.73 35.74
CA TYR A 568 -24.46 -44.65 36.69
C TYR A 568 -25.29 -43.97 37.80
N GLY A 569 -25.33 -42.63 37.82
CA GLY A 569 -25.91 -41.89 38.95
C GLY A 569 -25.06 -42.04 40.21
N ASP A 570 -25.63 -41.75 41.37
CA ASP A 570 -24.99 -41.99 42.66
C ASP A 570 -24.98 -43.49 43.00
N ILE A 571 -24.12 -44.25 42.32
CA ILE A 571 -24.11 -45.71 42.38
C ILE A 571 -23.50 -46.28 43.67
N ALA A 572 -22.85 -45.43 44.46
CA ALA A 572 -22.17 -45.79 45.71
C ALA A 572 -22.74 -45.00 46.91
N ASP A 573 -23.94 -44.41 46.76
CA ASP A 573 -24.63 -43.61 47.79
C ASP A 573 -23.71 -42.59 48.49
N LEU A 574 -22.86 -41.90 47.71
CA LEU A 574 -21.89 -40.92 48.22
C LEU A 574 -22.53 -39.53 48.41
N ASP A 575 -23.70 -39.27 47.80
CA ASP A 575 -24.42 -38.00 47.77
C ASP A 575 -25.86 -38.22 48.28
N ARG A 576 -26.02 -38.20 49.61
CA ARG A 576 -27.28 -38.59 50.28
C ARG A 576 -28.39 -37.54 50.14
N ASP A 577 -28.03 -36.28 50.01
CA ASP A 577 -28.97 -35.17 49.91
C ASP A 577 -29.23 -34.75 48.45
N GLY A 578 -28.45 -35.28 47.51
CA GLY A 578 -28.67 -35.18 46.07
C GLY A 578 -28.21 -33.86 45.47
N ASP A 579 -27.32 -33.15 46.17
CA ASP A 579 -26.83 -31.83 45.80
C ASP A 579 -25.60 -31.88 44.88
N ARG A 580 -25.10 -33.10 44.60
CA ARG A 580 -23.93 -33.45 43.79
C ARG A 580 -22.58 -33.23 44.47
N MET A 581 -22.56 -33.10 45.80
CA MET A 581 -21.34 -33.11 46.60
C MET A 581 -21.15 -34.47 47.29
N ALA A 582 -20.12 -35.21 46.87
CA ALA A 582 -19.84 -36.52 47.43
C ALA A 582 -19.19 -36.40 48.82
N CYS A 583 -19.66 -37.20 49.77
CA CYS A 583 -19.06 -37.42 51.07
C CYS A 583 -18.80 -36.13 51.86
N GLU A 584 -19.73 -35.19 51.78
CA GLU A 584 -19.73 -34.04 52.65
C GLU A 584 -19.91 -34.45 54.12
N ALA A 585 -19.24 -33.71 55.00
CA ALA A 585 -19.45 -33.86 56.43
C ALA A 585 -20.75 -33.14 56.78
N ASN A 586 -21.79 -33.91 57.14
CA ASN A 586 -22.99 -33.37 57.78
C ASN A 586 -22.66 -32.62 59.07
#